data_AF-A0A7Y8PDM0-F1
#
_entry.id   AF-A0A7Y8PDM0-F1
#
_cell.length_a   1.000
_cell.length_b   1.000
_cell.length_c   1.000
_cell.angle_alpha   90.00
_cell.angle_beta   90.00
_cell.angle_gamma   90.00
#
_symmetry.space_group_name_H-M   'P 1'
#
loop_
_entity.id
_entity.type
_entity.pdbx_description
1 polymer ?
#
loop_
_entity_poly.entity_id
_entity_poly.type
_entity_poly.pdbx_seq_one_letter_code
_entity_poly.pdbx_strand_id
1 'polypeptide(L)'
;MSDHNTFSKLVLSDKDFIGMVAYTIYKKDKNNWIDAYEAKHGAKPTYDQIQQFFNIDTTTDQKISSYRRLAEDRLNKFIDETTLDELVQYKSQIRDDEIVNAVHTPWWKELLINVGAGIVGAALVSGFSIFYWLGQVKEDAEFQKKFNEKVAETTGIPMDEIKKTPQ
;
A
#
# COMPACT_ATOMS: atom_id res chain seq x y z
N MET A 1 32.45 -16.17 -19.87
CA MET A 1 31.63 -16.96 -18.92
C MET A 1 30.69 -16.00 -18.21
N SER A 2 29.38 -16.23 -18.27
CA SER A 2 28.37 -15.34 -17.68
C SER A 2 28.36 -15.42 -16.16
N ASP A 3 28.11 -14.29 -15.50
CA ASP A 3 27.85 -14.16 -14.05
C ASP A 3 26.60 -14.97 -13.64
N HIS A 4 26.71 -16.31 -13.59
CA HIS A 4 25.64 -17.21 -13.15
C HIS A 4 25.19 -16.88 -11.71
N ASN A 5 26.10 -16.33 -10.89
CA ASN A 5 25.83 -15.97 -9.51
C ASN A 5 24.78 -14.84 -9.40
N THR A 6 24.88 -13.79 -10.21
CA THR A 6 23.97 -12.64 -10.09
C THR A 6 22.55 -12.96 -10.55
N PHE A 7 22.41 -13.81 -11.57
CA PHE A 7 21.08 -14.26 -12.02
C PHE A 7 20.35 -15.01 -10.91
N SER A 8 20.98 -16.01 -10.28
CA SER A 8 20.37 -16.78 -9.19
C SER A 8 20.10 -15.95 -7.92
N LYS A 9 20.83 -14.84 -7.71
CA LYS A 9 20.51 -13.88 -6.65
C LYS A 9 19.27 -13.03 -6.94
N LEU A 10 18.99 -12.76 -8.22
CA LEU A 10 17.87 -11.92 -8.65
C LEU A 10 16.61 -12.72 -8.97
N VAL A 11 16.74 -13.94 -9.50
CA VAL A 11 15.64 -14.80 -9.96
C VAL A 11 15.57 -16.02 -9.07
N LEU A 12 14.54 -16.08 -8.23
CA LEU A 12 14.41 -17.12 -7.20
C LEU A 12 13.74 -18.40 -7.71
N SER A 13 12.99 -18.31 -8.82
CA SER A 13 12.36 -19.46 -9.47
C SER A 13 12.01 -19.13 -10.92
N ASP A 14 11.68 -20.15 -11.71
CA ASP A 14 11.26 -19.99 -13.12
C ASP A 14 9.95 -19.21 -13.29
N LYS A 15 9.19 -18.99 -12.20
CA LYS A 15 7.96 -18.19 -12.20
C LYS A 15 8.15 -16.80 -11.60
N ASP A 16 9.38 -16.45 -11.19
CA ASP A 16 9.70 -15.16 -10.57
C ASP A 16 9.87 -14.06 -11.63
N PHE A 17 8.75 -13.59 -12.18
CA PHE A 17 8.74 -12.55 -13.20
C PHE A 17 9.34 -11.23 -12.72
N ILE A 18 9.11 -10.85 -11.46
CA ILE A 18 9.75 -9.68 -10.83
C ILE A 18 11.27 -9.84 -10.87
N GLY A 19 11.78 -11.02 -10.51
CA GLY A 19 13.20 -11.33 -10.61
C GLY A 19 13.75 -11.24 -12.04
N MET A 20 13.01 -11.73 -13.04
CA MET A 20 13.43 -11.65 -14.45
C MET A 20 13.51 -10.20 -14.94
N VAL A 21 12.56 -9.36 -14.54
CA VAL A 21 12.58 -7.92 -14.84
C VAL A 21 13.73 -7.25 -14.10
N ALA A 22 13.96 -7.59 -12.83
CA ALA A 22 15.08 -7.07 -12.04
C ALA A 22 16.45 -7.44 -12.65
N TYR A 23 16.60 -8.65 -13.18
CA TYR A 23 17.79 -9.07 -13.91
C TYR A 23 18.00 -8.26 -15.20
N THR A 24 16.92 -7.96 -15.92
CA THR A 24 16.98 -7.10 -17.11
C THR A 24 17.45 -5.69 -16.75
N ILE A 25 16.98 -5.13 -15.63
CA ILE A 25 17.43 -3.84 -15.11
C ILE A 25 18.92 -3.88 -14.75
N TYR A 26 19.36 -4.90 -14.01
CA TYR A 26 20.77 -5.10 -13.67
C TYR A 26 21.66 -5.14 -14.93
N LYS A 27 21.24 -5.87 -15.98
CA LYS A 27 21.98 -5.94 -17.25
C LYS A 27 22.05 -4.60 -17.96
N LYS A 28 20.97 -3.82 -17.94
CA LYS A 28 20.98 -2.46 -18.47
C LYS A 28 21.98 -1.58 -17.72
N ASP A 29 21.98 -1.64 -16.38
CA ASP A 29 22.92 -0.88 -15.56
C ASP A 29 24.38 -1.31 -15.81
N LYS A 30 24.63 -2.60 -16.02
CA LYS A 30 25.95 -3.12 -16.41
C LYS A 30 26.43 -2.55 -17.73
N ASN A 31 25.57 -2.51 -18.74
CA ASN A 31 25.90 -1.95 -20.05
C ASN A 31 26.19 -0.45 -19.93
N ASN A 32 25.33 0.31 -19.24
CA ASN A 32 25.54 1.74 -19.00
C ASN A 32 26.88 2.02 -18.31
N TRP A 33 27.26 1.17 -17.33
CA TRP A 33 28.54 1.27 -16.65
C TRP A 33 29.73 0.98 -17.58
N ILE A 34 29.62 -0.05 -18.43
CA ILE A 34 30.63 -0.38 -19.43
C ILE A 34 30.84 0.80 -20.39
N ASP A 35 29.75 1.38 -20.90
CA ASP A 35 29.81 2.50 -21.83
C ASP A 35 30.44 3.74 -21.17
N ALA A 36 30.10 4.02 -19.91
CA ALA A 36 30.70 5.10 -19.14
C ALA A 36 32.19 4.86 -18.85
N TYR A 37 32.58 3.61 -18.61
CA TYR A 37 33.99 3.23 -18.43
C TYR A 37 34.78 3.45 -19.72
N GLU A 38 34.25 2.96 -20.86
CA GLU A 38 34.87 3.11 -22.17
C GLU A 38 35.03 4.59 -22.56
N ALA A 39 34.00 5.41 -22.33
CA ALA A 39 34.07 6.85 -22.59
C ALA A 39 35.17 7.56 -21.76
N LYS A 40 35.43 7.09 -20.54
CA LYS A 40 36.42 7.69 -19.63
C LYS A 40 37.85 7.20 -19.87
N HIS A 41 38.01 5.93 -20.25
CA HIS A 41 39.32 5.27 -20.34
C HIS A 41 39.77 5.02 -21.79
N GLY A 42 38.90 5.26 -22.78
CA GLY A 42 39.18 5.04 -24.21
C GLY A 42 39.21 3.57 -24.62
N ALA A 43 38.82 2.66 -23.72
CA ALA A 43 38.78 1.22 -23.97
C ALA A 43 37.74 0.55 -23.07
N LYS A 44 37.18 -0.57 -23.54
CA LYS A 44 36.26 -1.39 -22.75
C LYS A 44 36.94 -1.99 -21.51
N PRO A 45 36.23 -2.11 -20.40
CA PRO A 45 36.76 -2.74 -19.19
C PRO A 45 37.03 -4.22 -19.43
N THR A 46 38.09 -4.74 -18.82
CA THR A 46 38.36 -6.18 -18.76
C THR A 46 37.36 -6.87 -17.82
N TYR A 47 37.30 -8.20 -17.89
CA TYR A 47 36.46 -8.98 -16.99
C TYR A 47 36.79 -8.72 -15.51
N ASP A 48 38.07 -8.68 -15.14
CA ASP A 48 38.49 -8.45 -13.76
C ASP A 48 38.09 -7.04 -13.27
N GLN A 49 38.16 -6.04 -14.15
CA GLN A 49 37.71 -4.68 -13.84
C GLN A 49 36.19 -4.62 -13.63
N ILE A 50 35.40 -5.35 -14.42
CA ILE A 50 33.96 -5.48 -14.19
C ILE A 50 33.70 -6.14 -12.82
N GLN A 51 34.44 -7.19 -12.47
CA GLN A 51 34.28 -7.85 -11.18
C GLN A 51 34.61 -6.92 -10.01
N GLN A 52 35.73 -6.19 -10.10
CA GLN A 52 36.23 -5.34 -9.05
C GLN A 52 35.42 -4.07 -8.85
N PHE A 53 34.96 -3.43 -9.94
CA PHE A 53 34.38 -2.09 -9.87
C PHE A 53 32.85 -2.06 -10.07
N PHE A 54 32.27 -3.07 -10.71
CA PHE A 54 30.82 -3.11 -10.91
C PHE A 54 30.16 -4.19 -10.05
N ASN A 55 30.65 -5.43 -10.10
CA ASN A 55 29.98 -6.53 -9.40
C ASN A 55 30.10 -6.42 -7.87
N ILE A 56 31.21 -5.88 -7.35
CA ILE A 56 31.39 -5.70 -5.90
C ILE A 56 30.27 -4.87 -5.28
N ASP A 57 29.87 -3.78 -5.94
CA ASP A 57 28.82 -2.88 -5.44
C ASP A 57 27.42 -3.39 -5.80
N THR A 58 27.29 -4.04 -6.95
CA THR A 58 25.98 -4.37 -7.52
C THR A 58 25.42 -5.74 -7.12
N THR A 59 26.24 -6.59 -6.49
CA THR A 59 25.83 -7.93 -6.07
C THR A 59 25.64 -8.08 -4.56
N THR A 60 25.64 -6.95 -3.83
CA THR A 60 25.27 -6.86 -2.42
C THR A 60 23.77 -7.09 -2.22
N ASP A 61 23.36 -7.64 -1.08
CA ASP A 61 21.95 -7.92 -0.79
C ASP A 61 21.07 -6.66 -0.87
N GLN A 62 21.61 -5.52 -0.42
CA GLN A 62 20.95 -4.23 -0.52
C GLN A 62 20.68 -3.83 -1.98
N LYS A 63 21.67 -3.98 -2.87
CA LYS A 63 21.49 -3.62 -4.28
C LYS A 63 20.58 -4.60 -4.99
N ILE A 64 20.70 -5.91 -4.71
CA ILE A 64 19.80 -6.94 -5.23
C ILE A 64 18.34 -6.61 -4.85
N SER A 65 18.10 -6.30 -3.57
CA SER A 65 16.80 -5.87 -3.08
C SER A 65 16.30 -4.58 -3.76
N SER A 66 17.20 -3.64 -4.04
CA SER A 66 16.87 -2.41 -4.78
C SER A 66 16.44 -2.68 -6.22
N TYR A 67 17.10 -3.59 -6.94
CA TYR A 67 16.70 -3.97 -8.30
C TYR A 67 15.33 -4.63 -8.32
N ARG A 68 15.04 -5.49 -7.33
CA ARG A 68 13.72 -6.12 -7.20
C ARG A 68 12.62 -5.11 -6.91
N ARG A 69 12.82 -4.19 -5.97
CA ARG A 69 11.86 -3.09 -5.70
C ARG A 69 11.59 -2.22 -6.92
N LEU A 70 12.63 -1.88 -7.68
CA LEU A 70 12.47 -1.09 -8.90
C LEU A 70 11.73 -1.86 -10.01
N ALA A 71 11.94 -3.17 -10.10
CA ALA A 71 11.19 -4.02 -11.03
C ALA A 71 9.71 -4.08 -10.64
N GLU A 72 9.41 -4.28 -9.37
CA GLU A 72 8.05 -4.31 -8.82
C GLU A 72 7.31 -2.99 -9.05
N ASP A 73 7.94 -1.85 -8.73
CA ASP A 73 7.39 -0.51 -8.94
C ASP A 73 7.02 -0.26 -10.42
N ARG A 74 7.93 -0.62 -11.34
CA ARG A 74 7.68 -0.47 -12.79
C ARG A 74 6.54 -1.37 -13.27
N LEU A 75 6.43 -2.57 -12.72
CA LEU A 75 5.38 -3.51 -13.09
C LEU A 75 4.02 -3.02 -12.61
N ASN A 76 3.95 -2.60 -11.34
CA ASN A 76 2.73 -2.05 -10.75
C ASN A 76 2.28 -0.82 -11.53
N LYS A 77 3.20 0.10 -11.83
CA LYS A 77 2.91 1.27 -12.66
C LYS A 77 2.37 0.90 -14.04
N PHE A 78 2.98 -0.08 -14.71
CA PHE A 78 2.50 -0.54 -16.02
C PHE A 78 1.09 -1.15 -15.95
N ILE A 79 0.81 -1.94 -14.90
CA ILE A 79 -0.51 -2.53 -14.66
C ILE A 79 -1.53 -1.42 -14.38
N ASP A 80 -1.19 -0.46 -13.52
CA ASP A 80 -2.06 0.67 -13.18
C ASP A 80 -2.39 1.48 -14.44
N GLU A 81 -1.39 1.82 -15.26
CA GLU A 81 -1.59 2.55 -16.51
C GLU A 81 -2.49 1.77 -17.50
N THR A 82 -2.27 0.46 -17.65
CA THR A 82 -3.06 -0.37 -18.58
C THR A 82 -4.49 -0.59 -18.08
N THR A 83 -4.68 -0.81 -16.78
CA THR A 83 -6.00 -1.07 -16.19
C THR A 83 -6.84 0.18 -16.03
N LEU A 84 -6.21 1.34 -15.80
CA LEU A 84 -6.91 2.63 -15.78
C LEU A 84 -7.55 2.94 -17.12
N ASP A 85 -6.83 2.69 -18.22
CA ASP A 85 -7.36 2.92 -19.57
C ASP A 85 -8.56 2.01 -19.87
N GLU A 86 -8.50 0.73 -19.48
CA GLU A 86 -9.62 -0.21 -19.60
C GLU A 86 -10.81 0.18 -18.72
N LEU A 87 -10.57 0.57 -17.46
CA LEU A 87 -11.63 0.99 -16.53
C LEU A 87 -12.32 2.28 -16.98
N VAL A 88 -11.59 3.24 -17.55
CA VAL A 88 -12.16 4.48 -18.09
C VAL A 88 -13.06 4.17 -19.29
N GLN A 89 -12.63 3.29 -20.19
CA GLN A 89 -13.45 2.87 -21.33
C GLN A 89 -14.69 2.08 -20.88
N TYR A 90 -14.52 1.13 -19.96
CA TYR A 90 -15.63 0.34 -19.40
C TYR A 90 -16.66 1.23 -18.67
N LYS A 91 -16.20 2.21 -17.88
CA LYS A 91 -17.08 3.19 -17.21
C LYS A 91 -17.82 4.07 -18.20
N SER A 92 -17.22 4.44 -19.33
CA SER A 92 -17.92 5.19 -20.38
C SER A 92 -18.99 4.33 -21.05
N GLN A 93 -18.67 3.08 -21.41
CA GLN A 93 -19.62 2.15 -22.03
C GLN A 93 -20.80 1.84 -21.10
N ILE A 94 -20.54 1.59 -19.81
CA ILE A 94 -21.61 1.39 -18.82
C ILE A 94 -22.45 2.66 -18.62
N ARG A 95 -21.83 3.84 -18.52
CA ARG A 95 -22.57 5.11 -18.36
C ARG A 95 -23.51 5.37 -19.52
N ASP A 96 -23.11 4.96 -20.72
CA ASP A 96 -23.86 5.19 -21.95
C ASP A 96 -24.86 4.05 -22.25
N ASP A 97 -24.78 2.92 -21.54
CA ASP A 97 -25.78 1.85 -21.57
C ASP A 97 -26.98 2.18 -20.65
N GLU A 98 -28.20 2.07 -21.20
CA GLU A 98 -29.48 2.32 -20.53
C GLU A 98 -29.69 1.52 -19.21
N ILE A 99 -28.85 0.52 -18.95
CA ILE A 99 -28.86 -0.35 -17.76
C ILE A 99 -28.53 0.43 -16.46
N VAL A 100 -27.73 1.50 -16.53
CA VAL A 100 -27.32 2.27 -15.33
C VAL A 100 -28.48 2.98 -14.63
N ASN A 101 -29.55 3.34 -15.35
CA ASN A 101 -30.74 3.91 -14.73
C ASN A 101 -31.60 2.87 -14.00
N ALA A 102 -31.46 1.58 -14.33
CA ALA A 102 -32.32 0.52 -13.81
C ALA A 102 -31.76 -0.19 -12.56
N VAL A 103 -30.44 -0.14 -12.32
CA VAL A 103 -29.78 -0.87 -11.22
C VAL A 103 -28.99 0.09 -10.32
N HIS A 104 -29.70 0.91 -9.56
CA HIS A 104 -29.10 1.55 -8.39
C HIS A 104 -29.03 0.52 -7.25
N THR A 105 -27.88 -0.12 -7.06
CA THR A 105 -27.54 -0.79 -5.79
C THR A 105 -26.48 0.03 -5.05
N PRO A 106 -26.60 0.23 -3.72
CA PRO A 106 -25.67 1.08 -2.99
C PRO A 106 -24.27 0.45 -2.95
N TRP A 107 -23.35 1.08 -3.65
CA TRP A 107 -21.89 0.87 -3.72
C TRP A 107 -21.13 0.69 -2.39
N TRP A 108 -21.81 0.81 -1.25
CA TRP A 108 -21.27 0.56 0.09
C TRP A 108 -21.26 -0.93 0.48
N LYS A 109 -22.06 -1.78 -0.17
CA LYS A 109 -22.12 -3.21 0.16
C LYS A 109 -20.91 -4.00 -0.36
N GLU A 110 -20.27 -3.56 -1.43
CA GLU A 110 -19.12 -4.25 -2.04
C GLU A 110 -17.78 -3.88 -1.41
N LEU A 111 -17.65 -2.64 -0.91
CA LEU A 111 -16.45 -2.19 -0.19
C LEU A 111 -16.21 -2.92 1.15
N LEU A 112 -17.25 -3.41 1.81
CA LEU A 112 -17.13 -4.11 3.10
C LEU A 112 -16.55 -5.52 3.00
N ILE A 113 -16.68 -6.19 1.85
CA ILE A 113 -16.34 -7.62 1.71
C ILE A 113 -14.82 -7.83 1.55
N ASN A 114 -14.10 -6.90 0.91
CA ASN A 114 -12.64 -7.01 0.73
C ASN A 114 -11.80 -6.30 1.81
N VAL A 115 -12.44 -5.45 2.63
CA VAL A 115 -11.82 -4.85 3.82
C VAL A 115 -11.98 -5.76 5.06
N GLY A 116 -12.87 -6.77 4.99
CA GLY A 116 -13.27 -7.64 6.10
C GLY A 116 -12.22 -8.61 6.65
N ALA A 117 -11.13 -8.89 5.94
CA ALA A 117 -10.06 -9.77 6.47
C ALA A 117 -8.95 -9.01 7.23
N GLY A 118 -8.82 -7.69 7.02
CA GLY A 118 -7.79 -6.84 7.65
C GLY A 118 -8.31 -5.98 8.82
N ILE A 119 -9.62 -5.78 8.96
CA ILE A 119 -10.21 -4.88 9.98
C ILE A 119 -10.63 -5.59 11.29
N VAL A 120 -10.73 -6.93 11.33
CA VAL A 120 -11.22 -7.61 12.54
C VAL A 120 -10.34 -7.34 13.77
N GLY A 121 -9.01 -7.26 13.59
CA GLY A 121 -8.09 -6.93 14.68
C GLY A 121 -8.19 -5.48 15.16
N ALA A 122 -8.25 -4.51 14.25
CA ALA A 122 -8.29 -3.09 14.57
C ALA A 122 -9.63 -2.66 15.18
N ALA A 123 -10.75 -3.27 14.75
CA ALA A 123 -12.07 -3.02 15.30
C ALA A 123 -12.21 -3.56 16.73
N LEU A 124 -11.64 -4.74 17.02
CA LEU A 124 -11.66 -5.31 18.38
C LEU A 124 -10.83 -4.46 19.36
N VAL A 125 -9.60 -4.06 18.97
CA VAL A 125 -8.75 -3.22 19.83
C VAL A 125 -9.36 -1.83 20.04
N SER A 126 -9.85 -1.19 18.98
CA SER A 126 -10.49 0.13 19.09
C SER A 126 -11.77 0.08 19.91
N GLY A 127 -12.57 -0.98 19.76
CA GLY A 127 -13.77 -1.23 20.56
C GLY A 127 -13.45 -1.39 22.04
N PHE A 128 -12.45 -2.21 22.39
CA PHE A 128 -12.01 -2.38 23.78
C PHE A 128 -11.44 -1.07 24.38
N SER A 129 -10.66 -0.30 23.62
CA SER A 129 -10.14 0.99 24.10
C SER A 129 -11.24 2.02 24.34
N ILE A 130 -12.25 2.10 23.46
CA ILE A 130 -13.42 2.98 23.65
C ILE A 130 -14.25 2.50 24.84
N PHE A 131 -14.45 1.19 25.01
CA PHE A 131 -15.22 0.65 26.12
C PHE A 131 -14.53 0.87 27.47
N TYR A 132 -13.19 0.70 27.52
CA TYR A 132 -12.38 1.00 28.70
C TYR A 132 -12.40 2.50 29.03
N TRP A 133 -12.28 3.36 28.02
CA TRP A 133 -12.37 4.82 28.19
C TRP A 133 -13.77 5.28 28.64
N LEU A 134 -14.85 4.71 28.09
CA LEU A 134 -16.22 4.99 28.54
C LEU A 134 -16.48 4.49 29.96
N GLY A 135 -15.88 3.36 30.36
CA GLY A 135 -15.91 2.89 31.75
C GLY A 135 -15.26 3.89 32.71
N GLN A 136 -14.12 4.47 32.34
CA GLN A 136 -13.44 5.50 33.13
C GLN A 136 -14.21 6.84 33.16
N VAL A 137 -14.84 7.24 32.05
CA VAL A 137 -15.61 8.49 31.96
C VAL A 137 -16.93 8.42 32.74
N LYS A 138 -17.53 7.23 32.90
CA LYS A 138 -18.78 7.07 33.65
C LYS A 138 -18.62 7.35 35.15
N GLU A 139 -17.41 7.23 35.68
CA GLU A 139 -17.07 7.52 37.09
C GLU A 139 -16.61 8.97 37.32
N ASP A 140 -16.47 9.77 36.26
CA ASP A 140 -16.05 11.17 36.36
C ASP A 140 -17.25 12.08 36.71
N ALA A 141 -17.33 12.44 37.99
CA ALA A 141 -18.39 13.27 38.55
C ALA A 141 -18.45 14.69 37.96
N GLU A 142 -17.34 15.24 37.44
CA GLU A 142 -17.34 16.57 36.82
C GLU A 142 -18.01 16.55 35.45
N PHE A 143 -17.79 15.48 34.67
CA PHE A 143 -18.36 15.35 33.34
C PHE A 143 -19.88 15.19 33.41
N GLN A 144 -20.39 14.37 34.33
CA GLN A 144 -21.83 14.22 34.57
C GLN A 144 -22.49 15.55 34.94
N LYS A 145 -21.82 16.35 35.78
CA LYS A 145 -22.32 17.68 36.15
C LYS A 145 -22.40 18.62 34.95
N LYS A 146 -21.31 18.72 34.17
CA LYS A 146 -21.24 19.58 32.97
C LYS A 146 -22.21 19.15 31.87
N PHE A 147 -22.41 17.84 31.67
CA PHE A 147 -23.36 17.31 30.70
C PHE A 147 -24.80 17.66 31.09
N ASN A 148 -25.17 17.41 32.35
CA ASN A 148 -26.53 17.67 32.82
C ASN A 148 -26.86 19.17 32.81
N GLU A 149 -25.92 20.04 33.21
CA GLU A 149 -26.09 21.50 33.10
C GLU A 149 -26.34 21.93 31.65
N LYS A 150 -25.61 21.35 30.68
CA LYS A 150 -25.74 21.69 29.25
C LYS A 150 -27.05 21.19 28.64
N VAL A 151 -27.55 20.03 29.09
CA VAL A 151 -28.85 19.49 28.67
C VAL A 151 -29.99 20.34 29.23
N ALA A 152 -29.93 20.73 30.50
CA ALA A 152 -30.93 21.62 31.11
C ALA A 152 -30.96 22.99 30.42
N GLU A 153 -29.80 23.56 30.06
CA GLU A 153 -29.69 24.83 29.33
C GLU A 153 -30.28 24.74 27.91
N THR A 154 -30.06 23.62 27.21
CA THR A 154 -30.50 23.45 25.81
C THR A 154 -31.97 23.07 25.70
N THR A 155 -32.54 22.37 26.70
CA THR A 155 -33.91 21.84 26.65
C THR A 155 -34.91 22.59 27.52
N GLY A 156 -34.44 23.40 28.48
CA GLY A 156 -35.27 24.12 29.44
C GLY A 156 -35.91 23.23 30.52
N ILE A 157 -35.53 21.95 30.62
CA ILE A 157 -36.06 20.99 31.60
C ILE A 157 -35.21 21.05 32.88
N PRO A 158 -35.80 21.23 34.08
CA PRO A 158 -35.04 21.32 35.33
C PRO A 158 -34.41 19.97 35.73
N MET A 159 -33.29 20.07 36.45
CA MET A 159 -32.32 18.98 36.70
C MET A 159 -32.85 17.81 37.54
N ASP A 160 -34.01 17.95 38.16
CA ASP A 160 -34.66 16.98 39.03
C ASP A 160 -35.48 15.91 38.29
N GLU A 161 -35.88 16.17 37.03
CA GLU A 161 -36.64 15.21 36.21
C GLU A 161 -35.75 14.23 35.42
N ILE A 162 -34.49 14.59 35.12
CA ILE A 162 -33.56 13.77 34.31
C ILE A 162 -33.13 12.48 35.03
N LYS A 163 -33.24 12.44 36.37
CA LYS A 163 -32.88 11.26 37.18
C LYS A 163 -33.89 10.11 37.15
N LYS A 164 -35.01 10.22 36.41
CA LYS A 164 -36.14 9.25 36.43
C LYS A 164 -36.29 8.37 35.19
N THR A 165 -35.20 8.00 34.51
CA THR A 165 -35.25 6.90 33.53
C THR A 165 -34.38 5.74 34.03
N PRO A 166 -34.96 4.64 34.55
CA PRO A 166 -34.19 3.49 35.00
C PRO A 166 -33.84 2.53 33.85
N GLN A 167 -32.55 2.19 33.84
CA GLN A 167 -31.79 1.05 33.25
C GLN A 167 -32.07 0.63 31.81
#